data_AF-G0EDC3-F1
#
_entry.id   AF-G0EDC3-F1
#
_cell.length_a   1.000
_cell.length_b   1.000
_cell.length_c   1.000
_cell.angle_alpha   90.00
_cell.angle_beta   90.00
_cell.angle_gamma   90.00
#
_symmetry.space_group_name_H-M   'P 1'
#
loop_
_entity.id
_entity.type
_entity.pdbx_description
1 polymer ?
#
loop_
_entity_poly.entity_id
_entity_poly.type
_entity_poly.pdbx_seq_one_letter_code
_entity_poly.pdbx_strand_id
1 'polypeptide(L)' 'MAKKAVCPICGGDVELPDNVMDGEIVEHDCGAMLVVRIRDGNVVLEQLERVEEDWGE' A
#
# COMPACT_ATOMS: atom_id res chain seq x y z
N MET A 1 14.73 -11.46 1.04
CA MET A 1 14.96 -10.26 1.86
C MET A 1 13.76 -9.33 1.77
N ALA A 2 12.99 -9.18 2.85
CA ALA A 2 11.81 -8.31 2.89
C ALA A 2 12.11 -6.90 2.32
N LYS A 3 11.19 -6.39 1.49
CA LYS A 3 11.26 -5.02 0.95
C LYS A 3 10.67 -4.06 1.97
N LYS A 4 11.18 -2.83 2.02
CA LYS A 4 10.67 -1.79 2.92
C LYS A 4 10.15 -0.61 2.12
N ALA A 5 9.00 -0.10 2.51
CA ALA A 5 8.41 1.12 1.99
C ALA A 5 7.86 1.96 3.15
N VAL A 6 7.60 3.24 2.90
CA VAL A 6 7.04 4.16 3.90
C VAL A 6 5.55 4.31 3.64
N CYS A 7 4.75 4.19 4.70
CA CYS A 7 3.32 4.44 4.66
C CYS A 7 3.07 5.94 4.37
N PRO A 8 2.38 6.29 3.29
CA PRO A 8 2.13 7.70 2.93
C PRO A 8 1.14 8.39 3.88
N ILE A 9 0.46 7.65 4.77
CA ILE A 9 -0.58 8.16 5.67
C ILE A 9 0.00 8.59 7.02
N CYS A 10 0.74 7.69 7.67
CA CYS A 10 1.29 7.95 9.00
C CYS A 10 2.82 8.10 9.01
N GLY A 11 3.49 7.88 7.89
CA GLY A 11 4.96 7.93 7.78
C GLY A 11 5.70 6.73 8.39
N GLY A 12 4.98 5.69 8.82
CA GLY A 12 5.58 4.49 9.41
C GLY A 12 6.20 3.56 8.38
N ASP A 13 7.15 2.72 8.80
CA ASP A 13 7.69 1.66 7.95
C ASP A 13 6.65 0.57 7.67
N VAL A 14 6.69 0.04 6.44
CA VAL A 14 5.88 -1.08 5.98
C VAL A 14 6.81 -2.16 5.46
N GLU A 15 6.76 -3.33 6.10
CA GLU A 15 7.52 -4.51 5.67
C GLU A 15 6.69 -5.29 4.65
N LEU A 16 7.24 -5.43 3.45
CA LEU A 16 6.62 -6.15 2.34
C LEU A 16 7.38 -7.45 2.05
N PRO A 17 6.68 -8.53 1.72
CA PRO A 17 7.33 -9.79 1.37
C PRO A 17 8.11 -9.67 0.06
N ASP A 18 9.12 -10.51 -0.14
CA ASP A 18 9.97 -10.49 -1.35
C ASP A 18 9.19 -10.67 -2.65
N ASN A 19 8.13 -11.47 -2.60
CA ASN A 19 7.26 -11.84 -3.71
C ASN A 19 6.06 -10.89 -3.87
N VAL A 20 6.09 -9.72 -3.22
CA VAL A 20 5.08 -8.67 -3.39
C VAL A 20 4.97 -8.26 -4.86
N MET A 21 3.75 -8.13 -5.36
CA MET A 21 3.47 -7.75 -6.75
C MET A 21 2.92 -6.33 -6.87
N ASP A 22 3.05 -5.72 -8.06
CA ASP A 22 2.35 -4.47 -8.35
C ASP A 22 0.83 -4.68 -8.31
N GLY A 23 0.12 -3.76 -7.66
CA GLY A 23 -1.32 -3.81 -7.45
C GLY A 23 -1.76 -4.63 -6.23
N GLU A 24 -0.83 -5.24 -5.50
CA GLU A 24 -1.15 -5.95 -4.25
C GLU A 24 -1.64 -4.96 -3.18
N ILE A 25 -2.67 -5.36 -2.43
CA ILE A 25 -3.25 -4.55 -1.35
C ILE A 25 -2.68 -5.04 -0.02
N VAL A 26 -2.17 -4.11 0.78
CA VAL A 26 -1.64 -4.37 2.13
C VAL A 26 -2.33 -3.46 3.13
N GLU A 27 -2.65 -4.00 4.31
CA GLU A 27 -3.14 -3.23 5.44
C GLU A 27 -1.96 -2.85 6.33
N HIS A 28 -1.91 -1.60 6.78
CA HIS A 28 -0.90 -1.12 7.72
C HIS A 28 -1.49 -0.96 9.12
N ASP A 29 -0.66 -1.04 10.15
CA ASP A 29 -1.07 -0.93 11.56
C ASP A 29 -1.75 0.40 11.91
N CYS A 30 -1.58 1.46 11.09
CA CYS A 30 -2.33 2.72 11.25
C CYS A 30 -3.79 2.65 10.75
N GLY A 31 -4.21 1.51 10.19
CA GLY A 31 -5.56 1.30 9.63
C GLY A 31 -5.71 1.68 8.16
N ALA A 32 -4.63 2.11 7.49
CA ALA A 32 -4.67 2.42 6.06
C ALA A 32 -4.64 1.14 5.21
N MET A 33 -5.49 1.07 4.20
CA MET A 33 -5.34 0.13 3.09
C MET A 33 -4.45 0.78 2.03
N LEU A 34 -3.39 0.10 1.63
CA LEU A 34 -2.37 0.62 0.72
C LEU A 34 -2.23 -0.31 -0.49
N VAL A 35 -1.99 0.27 -1.67
CA VAL A 35 -1.68 -0.46 -2.91
C VAL A 35 -0.18 -0.38 -3.16
N VAL A 36 0.42 -1.54 -3.42
CA VAL A 36 1.82 -1.65 -3.81
C VAL A 36 1.98 -1.23 -5.26
N ARG A 37 2.91 -0.31 -5.53
CA ARG A 37 3.33 0.05 -6.89
C ARG A 37 4.81 -0.19 -7.07
N ILE A 38 5.19 -0.78 -8.20
CA ILE A 38 6.58 -1.03 -8.56
C ILE A 38 6.91 -0.18 -9.78
N ARG A 39 7.70 0.89 -9.56
CA ARG A 39 8.14 1.82 -10.62
C ARG A 39 9.65 1.76 -10.75
N ASP A 40 10.15 1.39 -11.92
CA ASP A 40 11.59 1.26 -12.20
C ASP A 40 12.34 0.39 -11.16
N GLY A 41 11.68 -0.65 -10.65
CA GLY A 41 12.22 -1.55 -9.62
C GLY A 41 12.12 -1.03 -8.18
N ASN A 42 11.65 0.21 -7.97
CA ASN A 42 11.40 0.78 -6.66
C ASN A 42 9.96 0.50 -6.22
N VAL A 43 9.80 0.12 -4.95
CA VAL A 43 8.49 -0.12 -4.36
C VAL A 43 8.00 1.16 -3.68
N VAL A 44 6.82 1.60 -4.04
CA VAL A 44 6.11 2.72 -3.40
C VAL A 44 4.71 2.27 -2.99
N LEU A 45 4.13 2.95 -2.02
CA LEU A 45 2.79 2.66 -1.51
C LEU A 45 1.88 3.85 -1.84
N GLU A 46 0.70 3.55 -2.36
CA GLU A 46 -0.37 4.53 -2.60
C GLU A 46 -1.54 4.18 -1.67
N GLN A 47 -2.29 5.17 -1.17
CA GLN A 47 -3.50 4.88 -0.41
C GLN A 47 -4.53 4.23 -1.34
N LEU A 48 -5.09 3.10 -0.94
CA LEU A 48 -6.29 2.61 -1.59
C LEU A 48 -7.42 3.53 -1.14
N GLU A 49 -7.91 4.37 -2.05
CA GLU A 49 -9.15 5.09 -1.85
C GLU A 49 -10.26 4.05 -1.66
N ARG A 50 -10.66 3.85 -0.40
CA ARG A 50 -11.91 3.16 -0.13
C ARG A 50 -12.97 4.11 -0.68
N VAL A 51 -13.67 3.68 -1.73
CA VAL A 51 -14.90 4.34 -2.19
C VAL A 51 -15.92 4.16 -1.06
N GLU A 52 -15.84 5.00 -0.04
CA GLU A 52 -16.91 5.21 0.92
C GLU A 52 -17.87 6.24 0.29
N GLU A 53 -19.05 5.72 -0.05
CA GLU A 53 -20.33 6.44 -0.18
C GLU A 53 -20.68 7.09 -1.52
N ASP A 54 -20.69 6.31 -2.62
CA ASP A 54 -21.75 6.46 -3.65
C ASP A 54 -21.87 5.23 -4.56
N TRP A 55 -21.89 4.02 -3.97
CA TRP A 55 -22.33 2.84 -4.71
C TRP A 55 -23.86 2.86 -4.86
N GLY A 56 -24.36 3.82 -5.64
CA GLY A 56 -25.70 3.89 -6.21
C GLY A 56 -26.85 4.14 -5.22
N GLU A 57 -27.50 5.30 -5.35
CA GLU A 57 -28.96 5.37 -5.15
C GLU A 57 -29.72 4.35 -6.01
#